data_AF-F5T924-F1
#
_entry.id   AF-F5T924-F1
#
_cell.length_a   1.000
_cell.length_b   1.000
_cell.length_c   1.000
_cell.angle_alpha   90.00
_cell.angle_beta   90.00
_cell.angle_gamma   90.00
#
_symmetry.space_group_name_H-M   'P 1'
#
loop_
_entity.id
_entity.type
_entity.pdbx_description
1 polymer ?
#
loop_
_entity_poly.entity_id
_entity_poly.type
_entity_poly.pdbx_seq_one_letter_code
_entity_poly.pdbx_strand_id
1 'polypeptide(L)'
;MKEAMNRYRKEKIEGTLVLFAFLFWMVFFFSYFFRIDAFAEGKWVELSGAWQYQENGVVHKGWLHLGDSWYYLDPTSGKMADGWILDQGKWYFLKTDAREQGKMATGWTWVDGNCYFLKENGTMASNESVGGYQLSADGQWTEQGKAVFEKDKGYAKSHNAYLQKVAAQGTAAETSASGENASLGAGSSSGGGLAIRKGSGGGGGGGGSSSGGSGGGGRSSFSGSSGSSSGGGFSSGAYSGASSGVPSSSSGTPGKEDHSAFTPGETASKEEGNRENSTSEEIADVEEDSETEAEGSEAETTTEEIEVKTEEEHQRDADQVERELQEGKNRNTAQYTASNGEIYTAFFVQGVHIPNLKSTEEGGDFIEREDSGYFTRMAKFVRGQGYYDTNKARNGENKDVDRNLCFATTASNVLHWYLQENREKIQAYIDLHGDEVRRVGQENYSLQDFLNQSDPNQWNSTIFDYFKLIYGHSDKGFYTGPLVDLFLNGYTPKKPANVEEDFETMDERGGFLYGLLREELQTDVTESFRGSFSEDVKYHLAAGHALCISYKPSKAYSHVVSLWGADFDESGKLVGIYVTDSDDQDETGEDPEVGLKYYRITYRNEWPYMNNSLSPKRNGSRITKLHSFGWKE
;
A
#
# COMPACT_ATOMS: atom_id res chain seq x y z
N MET A 1 74.38 -44.76 2.93
CA MET A 1 73.25 -44.14 3.67
C MET A 1 73.20 -42.62 3.51
N LYS A 2 74.27 -41.86 3.78
CA LYS A 2 74.30 -40.39 3.58
C LYS A 2 74.01 -39.94 2.13
N GLU A 3 74.52 -40.65 1.13
CA GLU A 3 74.24 -40.34 -0.28
C GLU A 3 72.80 -40.63 -0.71
N ALA A 4 72.13 -41.61 -0.09
CA ALA A 4 70.72 -41.91 -0.37
C ALA A 4 69.80 -40.87 0.26
N MET A 5 70.10 -40.39 1.48
CA MET A 5 69.36 -39.30 2.12
C MET A 5 69.54 -37.95 1.41
N ASN A 6 70.74 -37.65 0.88
CA ASN A 6 70.95 -36.42 0.12
C ASN A 6 70.26 -36.46 -1.26
N ARG A 7 70.20 -37.62 -1.92
CA ARG A 7 69.39 -37.78 -3.15
C ARG A 7 67.90 -37.61 -2.87
N TYR A 8 67.39 -38.23 -1.81
CA TYR A 8 65.99 -38.10 -1.40
C TYR A 8 65.59 -36.66 -1.01
N ARG A 9 66.47 -35.91 -0.32
CA ARG A 9 66.23 -34.49 -0.03
C ARG A 9 66.25 -33.61 -1.28
N LYS A 10 67.13 -33.89 -2.23
CA LYS A 10 67.23 -33.13 -3.49
C LYS A 10 66.02 -33.39 -4.38
N GLU A 11 65.58 -34.65 -4.51
CA GLU A 11 64.38 -35.04 -5.26
C GLU A 11 63.10 -34.44 -4.67
N LYS A 12 62.99 -34.35 -3.33
CA LYS A 12 61.81 -33.76 -2.67
C LYS A 12 61.75 -32.24 -2.82
N ILE A 13 62.89 -31.55 -2.81
CA ILE A 13 62.97 -30.10 -3.00
C ILE A 13 62.71 -29.73 -4.47
N GLU A 14 63.28 -30.48 -5.42
CA GLU A 14 63.00 -30.30 -6.85
C GLU A 14 61.54 -30.64 -7.18
N GLY A 15 60.97 -31.71 -6.62
CA GLY A 15 59.56 -32.06 -6.78
C GLY A 15 58.59 -31.02 -6.18
N THR A 16 58.95 -30.39 -5.06
CA THR A 16 58.12 -29.33 -4.44
C THR A 16 58.22 -28.02 -5.23
N LEU A 17 59.40 -27.67 -5.74
CA LEU A 17 59.59 -26.52 -6.64
C LEU A 17 58.88 -26.69 -7.99
N VAL A 18 58.88 -27.91 -8.55
CA VAL A 18 58.10 -28.24 -9.75
C VAL A 18 56.60 -28.17 -9.46
N LEU A 19 56.13 -28.61 -8.28
CA LEU A 19 54.72 -28.51 -7.91
C LEU A 19 54.27 -27.05 -7.75
N PHE A 20 55.09 -26.20 -7.12
CA PHE A 20 54.80 -24.76 -7.02
C PHE A 20 54.88 -24.05 -8.37
N ALA A 21 55.85 -24.38 -9.22
CA ALA A 21 55.92 -23.83 -10.58
C ALA A 21 54.74 -24.31 -11.44
N PHE A 22 54.27 -25.55 -11.27
CA PHE A 22 53.10 -26.08 -11.95
C PHE A 22 51.79 -25.53 -11.41
N LEU A 23 51.68 -25.24 -10.10
CA LEU A 23 50.53 -24.56 -9.51
C LEU A 23 50.49 -23.08 -9.93
N PHE A 24 51.64 -22.41 -9.96
CA PHE A 24 51.74 -21.02 -10.41
C PHE A 24 51.52 -20.91 -11.92
N TRP A 25 52.00 -21.87 -12.70
CA TRP A 25 51.67 -22.02 -14.12
C TRP A 25 50.21 -22.40 -14.31
N MET A 26 49.57 -23.24 -13.49
CA MET A 26 48.13 -23.51 -13.56
C MET A 26 47.29 -22.29 -13.20
N VAL A 27 47.69 -21.49 -12.21
CA VAL A 27 46.97 -20.26 -11.83
C VAL A 27 47.16 -19.18 -12.90
N PHE A 28 48.35 -19.05 -13.51
CA PHE A 28 48.55 -18.17 -14.66
C PHE A 28 47.90 -18.70 -15.95
N PHE A 29 47.89 -20.02 -16.17
CA PHE A 29 47.27 -20.66 -17.34
C PHE A 29 45.75 -20.64 -17.21
N PHE A 30 45.15 -20.82 -16.02
CA PHE A 30 43.72 -20.56 -15.79
C PHE A 30 43.39 -19.05 -15.88
N SER A 31 44.27 -18.16 -15.43
CA SER A 31 44.10 -16.71 -15.58
C SER A 31 44.20 -16.24 -17.05
N TYR A 32 44.91 -16.99 -17.91
CA TYR A 32 45.05 -16.68 -19.34
C TYR A 32 44.14 -17.50 -20.27
N PHE A 33 43.67 -18.70 -19.87
CA PHE A 33 42.71 -19.53 -20.63
C PHE A 33 41.24 -19.35 -20.20
N PHE A 34 40.95 -18.65 -19.09
CA PHE A 34 39.62 -18.10 -18.82
C PHE A 34 39.51 -16.61 -19.21
N ARG A 35 40.26 -16.20 -20.23
CA ARG A 35 39.69 -15.27 -21.22
C ARG A 35 38.99 -16.09 -22.28
N ILE A 36 37.91 -16.74 -21.85
CA ILE A 36 36.82 -17.00 -22.78
C ILE A 36 36.34 -15.59 -23.11
N ASP A 37 36.52 -15.15 -24.35
CA ASP A 37 35.60 -14.18 -24.92
C ASP A 37 34.22 -14.84 -24.76
N ALA A 38 33.58 -14.58 -23.62
CA ALA A 38 32.23 -14.99 -23.36
C ALA A 38 31.43 -14.29 -24.44
N PHE A 39 31.11 -15.04 -25.50
CA PHE A 39 30.00 -14.69 -26.36
C PHE A 39 28.86 -14.32 -25.40
N ALA A 40 28.44 -13.07 -25.48
CA ALA A 40 27.43 -12.49 -24.60
C ALA A 40 26.11 -13.23 -24.85
N GLU A 41 25.94 -14.38 -24.20
CA GLU A 41 24.67 -15.09 -24.19
C GLU A 41 23.88 -14.52 -23.02
N GLY A 42 22.98 -13.59 -23.34
CA GLY A 42 22.01 -13.13 -22.38
C GLY A 42 21.12 -14.30 -21.94
N LYS A 43 20.72 -14.30 -20.67
CA LYS A 43 19.98 -15.39 -20.04
C LYS A 43 18.73 -14.89 -19.34
N TRP A 44 17.70 -15.72 -19.35
CA TRP A 44 16.55 -15.56 -18.47
C TRP A 44 16.93 -15.94 -17.04
N VAL A 45 16.60 -15.09 -16.07
CA VAL A 45 16.81 -15.31 -14.63
C VAL A 45 15.49 -15.07 -13.93
N GLU A 46 15.05 -16.04 -13.12
CA GLU A 46 13.87 -15.88 -12.29
C GLU A 46 14.26 -15.35 -10.91
N LEU A 47 13.69 -14.20 -10.50
CA LEU A 47 13.89 -13.59 -9.19
C LEU A 47 12.53 -13.31 -8.54
N SER A 48 12.29 -13.88 -7.36
CA SER A 48 11.06 -13.67 -6.59
C SER A 48 9.77 -13.94 -7.37
N GLY A 49 9.79 -14.93 -8.27
CA GLY A 49 8.64 -15.34 -9.10
C GLY A 49 8.42 -14.49 -10.35
N ALA A 50 9.39 -13.67 -10.77
CA ALA A 50 9.34 -12.93 -12.02
C ALA A 50 10.59 -13.18 -12.86
N TRP A 51 10.41 -13.35 -14.18
CA TRP A 51 11.50 -13.51 -15.13
C TRP A 51 12.15 -12.16 -15.45
N GLN A 52 13.47 -12.12 -15.57
CA GLN A 52 14.24 -10.99 -16.09
C GLN A 52 15.19 -11.52 -17.16
N TYR A 53 15.54 -10.69 -18.14
CA TYR A 53 16.61 -11.03 -19.07
C TYR A 53 17.87 -10.25 -18.70
N GLN A 54 18.99 -10.96 -18.56
CA GLN A 54 20.27 -10.36 -18.20
C GLN A 54 21.31 -10.64 -19.27
N GLU A 55 22.01 -9.60 -19.73
CA GLU A 55 23.14 -9.70 -20.63
C GLU A 55 24.39 -9.16 -19.93
N ASN A 56 25.42 -9.99 -19.78
CA ASN A 56 26.66 -9.65 -19.05
C ASN A 56 26.42 -9.14 -17.61
N GLY A 57 25.38 -9.65 -16.93
CA GLY A 57 25.01 -9.25 -15.58
C GLY A 57 24.22 -7.94 -15.49
N VAL A 58 23.88 -7.31 -16.62
CA VAL A 58 23.03 -6.13 -16.70
C VAL A 58 21.62 -6.54 -17.09
N VAL A 59 20.62 -6.06 -16.35
CA VAL A 59 19.20 -6.34 -16.60
C VAL A 59 18.73 -5.56 -17.83
N HIS A 60 18.14 -6.26 -18.79
CA HIS A 60 17.51 -5.66 -19.97
C HIS A 60 16.16 -5.04 -19.60
N LYS A 61 15.84 -3.91 -20.23
CA LYS A 61 14.64 -3.09 -19.96
C LYS A 61 13.97 -2.69 -21.27
N GLY A 62 12.66 -2.54 -21.26
CA GLY A 62 11.84 -2.28 -22.44
C GLY A 62 11.72 -3.49 -23.37
N TRP A 63 11.42 -3.23 -24.64
CA TRP A 63 11.29 -4.25 -25.67
C TRP A 63 12.58 -5.03 -25.89
N LEU A 64 12.47 -6.35 -25.84
CA LEU A 64 13.55 -7.29 -26.07
C LEU A 64 13.17 -8.25 -27.19
N HIS A 65 14.02 -8.37 -28.21
CA HIS A 65 13.86 -9.33 -29.28
C HIS A 65 14.78 -10.53 -29.07
N LEU A 66 14.21 -11.71 -28.79
CA LEU A 66 14.95 -12.96 -28.65
C LEU A 66 14.43 -14.00 -29.63
N GLY A 67 15.32 -14.49 -30.50
CA GLY A 67 14.95 -15.37 -31.60
C GLY A 67 13.96 -14.67 -32.53
N ASP A 68 12.79 -15.26 -32.73
CA ASP A 68 11.71 -14.73 -33.56
C ASP A 68 10.57 -14.11 -32.72
N SER A 69 10.83 -13.74 -31.46
CA SER A 69 9.80 -13.24 -30.54
C SER A 69 10.22 -11.97 -29.83
N TRP A 70 9.25 -11.08 -29.67
CA TRP A 70 9.38 -9.89 -28.83
C TRP A 70 8.85 -10.17 -27.43
N TYR A 71 9.52 -9.62 -26.44
CA TYR A 71 9.15 -9.60 -25.04
C TYR A 71 9.18 -8.15 -24.56
N TYR A 72 8.45 -7.85 -23.50
CA TYR A 72 8.52 -6.55 -22.86
C TYR A 72 9.03 -6.71 -21.43
N LEU A 73 10.12 -6.02 -21.11
CA LEU A 73 10.70 -5.99 -19.76
C LEU A 73 10.36 -4.64 -19.16
N ASP A 74 9.80 -4.60 -17.97
CA ASP A 74 9.43 -3.38 -17.27
C ASP A 74 10.61 -2.37 -17.25
N PRO A 75 10.43 -1.12 -17.73
CA PRO A 75 11.53 -0.15 -17.82
C PRO A 75 12.20 0.18 -16.47
N THR A 76 11.49 0.00 -15.36
CA THR A 76 12.00 0.33 -14.02
C THR A 76 12.73 -0.86 -13.38
N SER A 77 12.07 -2.01 -13.33
CA SER A 77 12.52 -3.21 -12.62
C SER A 77 13.16 -4.27 -13.51
N GLY A 78 12.93 -4.23 -14.83
CA GLY A 78 13.43 -5.21 -15.80
C GLY A 78 12.72 -6.56 -15.76
N LYS A 79 11.59 -6.67 -15.07
CA LYS A 79 10.74 -7.88 -15.03
C LYS A 79 9.98 -8.07 -16.34
N MET A 80 9.90 -9.29 -16.83
CA MET A 80 9.11 -9.65 -18.01
C MET A 80 7.62 -9.46 -17.74
N ALA A 81 6.98 -8.69 -18.60
CA ALA A 81 5.54 -8.50 -18.59
C ALA A 81 4.83 -9.68 -19.29
N ASP A 82 3.58 -9.91 -18.90
CA ASP A 82 2.61 -10.73 -19.60
C ASP A 82 1.26 -9.98 -19.66
N GLY A 83 0.32 -10.45 -20.49
CA GLY A 83 -0.97 -9.80 -20.65
C GLY A 83 -0.92 -8.50 -21.48
N TRP A 84 -1.89 -7.63 -21.29
CA TRP A 84 -1.96 -6.34 -21.99
C TRP A 84 -0.94 -5.33 -21.42
N ILE A 85 -0.18 -4.68 -22.29
CA ILE A 85 0.66 -3.52 -21.92
C ILE A 85 0.38 -2.33 -22.81
N LEU A 86 0.52 -1.14 -22.24
CA LEU A 86 0.40 0.14 -22.94
C LEU A 86 1.80 0.77 -23.05
N ASP A 87 2.35 0.79 -24.26
CA ASP A 87 3.64 1.42 -24.54
C ASP A 87 3.45 2.54 -25.56
N GLN A 88 3.89 3.75 -25.21
CA GLN A 88 3.77 4.95 -26.06
C GLN A 88 2.36 5.19 -26.61
N GLY A 89 1.32 4.96 -25.79
CA GLY A 89 -0.07 5.14 -26.16
C GLY A 89 -0.64 4.06 -27.09
N LYS A 90 0.06 2.93 -27.27
CA LYS A 90 -0.40 1.80 -28.07
C LYS A 90 -0.47 0.54 -27.21
N TRP A 91 -1.55 -0.21 -27.35
CA TRP A 91 -1.74 -1.47 -26.65
C TRP A 91 -1.04 -2.62 -27.37
N TYR A 92 -0.45 -3.52 -26.61
CA TYR A 92 0.17 -4.76 -27.06
C TYR A 92 -0.30 -5.89 -26.13
N PHE A 93 -0.31 -7.12 -26.63
CA PHE A 93 -0.62 -8.28 -25.79
C PHE A 93 0.58 -9.23 -25.75
N LEU A 94 1.01 -9.61 -24.56
CA LEU A 94 2.03 -10.61 -24.31
C LEU A 94 1.31 -11.89 -23.87
N LYS A 95 1.56 -12.98 -24.58
CA LYS A 95 0.89 -14.27 -24.34
C LYS A 95 1.11 -14.74 -22.90
N THR A 96 0.07 -15.34 -22.32
CA THR A 96 0.03 -15.66 -20.88
C THR A 96 0.05 -17.16 -20.59
N ASP A 97 -0.07 -18.01 -21.60
CA ASP A 97 0.02 -19.46 -21.40
C ASP A 97 1.43 -19.90 -21.00
N ALA A 98 1.57 -21.07 -20.40
CA ALA A 98 2.87 -21.55 -19.93
C ALA A 98 3.89 -21.85 -21.04
N ARG A 99 3.45 -21.99 -22.31
CA ARG A 99 4.34 -22.39 -23.41
C ARG A 99 4.95 -21.19 -24.13
N GLU A 100 4.20 -20.11 -24.19
CA GLU A 100 4.50 -18.90 -24.95
C GLU A 100 4.55 -17.66 -24.06
N GLN A 101 4.65 -17.84 -22.74
CA GLN A 101 4.62 -16.76 -21.75
C GLN A 101 5.53 -15.59 -22.14
N GLY A 102 4.98 -14.37 -22.10
CA GLY A 102 5.70 -13.13 -22.36
C GLY A 102 5.96 -12.84 -23.83
N LYS A 103 5.71 -13.77 -24.76
CA LYS A 103 5.88 -13.51 -26.19
C LYS A 103 4.77 -12.59 -26.69
N MET A 104 5.14 -11.54 -27.41
CA MET A 104 4.22 -10.60 -28.04
C MET A 104 3.32 -11.32 -29.06
N ALA A 105 2.02 -11.10 -28.95
CA ALA A 105 1.03 -11.62 -29.87
C ALA A 105 0.91 -10.76 -31.13
N THR A 106 0.60 -11.42 -32.24
CA THR A 106 0.25 -10.82 -33.53
C THR A 106 -0.93 -11.58 -34.13
N GLY A 107 -1.67 -10.93 -35.03
CA GLY A 107 -2.89 -11.45 -35.62
C GLY A 107 -4.10 -11.49 -34.68
N TRP A 108 -5.11 -12.27 -35.07
CA TRP A 108 -6.33 -12.47 -34.29
C TRP A 108 -6.04 -13.26 -33.01
N THR A 109 -6.32 -12.64 -31.87
CA THR A 109 -5.99 -13.17 -30.55
C THR A 109 -7.21 -13.10 -29.64
N TRP A 110 -7.56 -14.24 -29.05
CA TRP A 110 -8.61 -14.29 -28.03
C TRP A 110 -7.98 -14.07 -26.65
N VAL A 111 -8.58 -13.18 -25.85
CA VAL A 111 -8.16 -12.87 -24.49
C VAL A 111 -9.41 -12.78 -23.61
N ASP A 112 -9.49 -13.62 -22.57
CA ASP A 112 -10.64 -13.74 -21.67
C ASP A 112 -11.98 -13.77 -22.41
N GLY A 113 -12.04 -14.57 -23.47
CA GLY A 113 -13.24 -14.76 -24.28
C GLY A 113 -13.59 -13.65 -25.25
N ASN A 114 -12.87 -12.52 -25.27
CA ASN A 114 -13.02 -11.49 -26.31
C ASN A 114 -11.97 -11.67 -27.40
N CYS A 115 -12.26 -11.28 -28.64
CA CYS A 115 -11.31 -11.38 -29.76
C CYS A 115 -10.77 -10.00 -30.16
N TYR A 116 -9.46 -9.92 -30.39
CA TYR A 116 -8.74 -8.70 -30.74
C TYR A 116 -7.86 -8.96 -31.97
N PHE A 117 -7.49 -7.90 -32.69
CA PHE A 117 -6.49 -7.99 -33.75
C PHE A 117 -5.23 -7.21 -33.39
N LEU A 118 -4.11 -7.91 -33.27
CA LEU A 118 -2.79 -7.33 -33.05
C LEU A 118 -2.08 -7.25 -34.41
N LYS A 119 -1.63 -6.06 -34.80
CA LYS A 119 -0.95 -5.84 -36.09
C LYS A 119 0.40 -6.57 -36.12
N GLU A 120 1.06 -6.61 -37.27
CA GLU A 120 2.38 -7.27 -37.42
C GLU A 120 3.44 -6.72 -36.46
N ASN A 121 3.35 -5.43 -36.11
CA ASN A 121 4.21 -4.78 -35.12
C ASN A 121 3.73 -4.95 -33.66
N GLY A 122 2.72 -5.79 -33.41
CA GLY A 122 2.14 -6.08 -32.10
C GLY A 122 1.10 -5.10 -31.59
N THR A 123 0.91 -3.95 -32.27
CA THR A 123 -0.04 -2.94 -31.80
C THR A 123 -1.48 -3.38 -32.01
N MET A 124 -2.35 -3.18 -31.00
CA MET A 124 -3.76 -3.48 -31.09
C MET A 124 -4.46 -2.52 -32.07
N ALA A 125 -5.26 -3.10 -32.96
CA ALA A 125 -6.16 -2.34 -33.81
C ALA A 125 -7.41 -1.91 -33.03
N SER A 126 -7.85 -0.66 -33.18
CA SER A 126 -9.06 -0.13 -32.53
C SER A 126 -9.74 0.93 -33.39
N ASN A 127 -11.07 1.03 -33.27
CA ASN A 127 -11.91 1.89 -34.11
C ASN A 127 -11.67 1.73 -35.63
N GLU A 128 -11.36 0.52 -36.08
CA GLU A 128 -11.04 0.24 -37.48
C GLU A 128 -11.59 -1.13 -37.92
N SER A 129 -11.60 -1.36 -39.25
CA SER A 129 -12.00 -2.64 -39.83
C SER A 129 -10.78 -3.41 -40.33
N VAL A 130 -10.67 -4.68 -39.93
CA VAL A 130 -9.61 -5.59 -40.36
C VAL A 130 -10.23 -6.79 -41.06
N GLY A 131 -9.95 -6.98 -42.35
CA GLY A 131 -10.45 -8.14 -43.10
C GLY A 131 -11.98 -8.26 -43.16
N GLY A 132 -12.71 -7.14 -43.00
CA GLY A 132 -14.18 -7.11 -42.96
C GLY A 132 -14.80 -7.22 -41.57
N TYR A 133 -13.99 -7.46 -40.53
CA TYR A 133 -14.42 -7.48 -39.14
C TYR A 133 -14.26 -6.08 -38.52
N GLN A 134 -15.21 -5.65 -37.69
CA GLN A 134 -15.21 -4.32 -37.08
C GLN A 134 -14.70 -4.39 -35.63
N LEU A 135 -13.76 -3.52 -35.28
CA LEU A 135 -13.19 -3.43 -33.94
C LEU A 135 -13.71 -2.18 -33.21
N SER A 136 -14.07 -2.34 -31.94
CA SER A 136 -14.53 -1.24 -31.07
C SER A 136 -13.39 -0.28 -30.71
N ALA A 137 -13.71 0.78 -29.96
CA ALA A 137 -12.71 1.68 -29.38
C ALA A 137 -11.73 0.97 -28.45
N ASP A 138 -12.20 -0.09 -27.78
CA ASP A 138 -11.41 -0.95 -26.91
C ASP A 138 -10.73 -2.10 -27.67
N GLY A 139 -10.81 -2.11 -29.00
CA GLY A 139 -10.14 -3.08 -29.88
C GLY A 139 -10.83 -4.45 -30.00
N GLN A 140 -11.99 -4.62 -29.37
CA GLN A 140 -12.75 -5.87 -29.40
C GLN A 140 -13.44 -6.04 -30.74
N TRP A 141 -13.39 -7.25 -31.31
CA TRP A 141 -14.21 -7.62 -32.44
C TRP A 141 -15.69 -7.54 -32.08
N THR A 142 -16.44 -6.84 -32.91
CA THR A 142 -17.89 -6.69 -32.78
C THR A 142 -18.64 -7.22 -33.99
N GLU A 143 -19.83 -7.76 -33.73
CA GLU A 143 -20.86 -8.04 -34.72
C GLU A 143 -22.13 -7.24 -34.36
N GLN A 144 -22.66 -6.48 -35.32
CA GLN A 144 -23.83 -5.62 -35.09
C GLN A 144 -23.67 -4.64 -33.88
N GLY A 145 -22.44 -4.21 -33.61
CA GLY A 145 -22.13 -3.29 -32.51
C GLY A 145 -22.03 -3.95 -31.12
N LYS A 146 -22.07 -5.28 -31.03
CA LYS A 146 -21.83 -6.02 -29.78
C LYS A 146 -20.54 -6.81 -29.86
N ALA A 147 -19.77 -6.85 -28.77
CA ALA A 147 -18.55 -7.63 -28.70
C ALA A 147 -18.83 -9.12 -28.90
N VAL A 148 -18.03 -9.77 -29.74
CA VAL A 148 -18.05 -11.22 -29.90
C VAL A 148 -17.34 -11.83 -28.70
N PHE A 149 -18.09 -12.58 -27.90
CA PHE A 149 -17.62 -13.19 -26.66
C PHE A 149 -17.86 -14.70 -26.66
N GLU A 150 -16.80 -15.45 -26.37
CA GLU A 150 -16.84 -16.90 -26.15
C GLU A 150 -16.18 -17.22 -24.81
N LYS A 151 -17.00 -17.61 -23.82
CA LYS A 151 -16.53 -17.90 -22.46
C LYS A 151 -15.33 -18.85 -22.48
N ASP A 152 -14.31 -18.52 -21.70
CA ASP A 152 -13.08 -19.31 -21.51
C ASP A 152 -12.21 -19.49 -22.77
N LYS A 153 -12.46 -18.77 -23.87
CA LYS A 153 -11.66 -18.86 -25.09
C LYS A 153 -10.41 -17.97 -25.04
N GLY A 154 -9.29 -18.53 -25.49
CA GLY A 154 -8.05 -17.80 -25.70
C GLY A 154 -7.13 -17.73 -24.47
N TYR A 155 -6.19 -16.80 -24.55
CA TYR A 155 -5.26 -16.47 -23.48
C TYR A 155 -6.02 -15.91 -22.28
N ALA A 156 -5.52 -16.18 -21.09
CA ALA A 156 -6.00 -15.48 -19.90
C ALA A 156 -5.48 -14.04 -19.91
N LYS A 157 -6.15 -13.12 -19.21
CA LYS A 157 -5.66 -11.72 -19.07
C LYS A 157 -4.26 -11.58 -18.48
N SER A 158 -3.82 -12.56 -17.68
CA SER A 158 -2.47 -12.63 -17.09
C SER A 158 -2.01 -14.08 -16.93
N HIS A 159 -0.71 -14.30 -16.74
CA HIS A 159 -0.18 -15.65 -16.49
C HIS A 159 -0.76 -16.27 -15.20
N ASN A 160 -1.00 -15.47 -14.16
CA ASN A 160 -1.63 -15.94 -12.93
C ASN A 160 -3.09 -16.39 -13.15
N ALA A 161 -3.87 -15.65 -13.95
CA ALA A 161 -5.21 -16.07 -14.33
C ALA A 161 -5.19 -17.37 -15.15
N TYR A 162 -4.16 -17.56 -15.99
CA TYR A 162 -3.93 -18.83 -16.68
C TYR A 162 -3.67 -19.97 -15.68
N LEU A 163 -2.82 -19.78 -14.67
CA LEU A 163 -2.55 -20.79 -13.64
C LEU A 163 -3.81 -21.16 -12.83
N GLN A 164 -4.65 -20.18 -12.48
CA GLN A 164 -5.94 -20.43 -11.81
C GLN A 164 -6.89 -21.23 -12.71
N LYS A 165 -7.00 -20.86 -13.99
CA LYS A 165 -7.83 -21.57 -14.98
C LYS A 165 -7.37 -23.02 -15.18
N VAL A 166 -6.06 -23.26 -15.25
CA VAL A 166 -5.50 -24.61 -15.39
C VAL A 166 -5.69 -25.43 -14.10
N ALA A 167 -5.55 -24.82 -12.93
CA ALA A 167 -5.80 -25.50 -11.65
C ALA A 167 -7.27 -25.96 -11.51
N ALA A 168 -8.22 -25.14 -11.98
CA ALA A 168 -9.65 -25.48 -12.03
C ALA A 168 -9.99 -26.57 -13.06
N GLN A 169 -9.19 -26.72 -14.13
CA GLN A 169 -9.37 -27.78 -15.14
C GLN A 169 -8.69 -29.10 -14.76
N GLY A 170 -7.56 -29.05 -14.04
CA GLY A 170 -6.86 -30.23 -13.53
C GLY A 170 -7.70 -31.01 -12.50
N THR A 171 -8.47 -30.31 -11.68
CA THR A 171 -9.44 -30.89 -10.74
C THR A 171 -10.63 -31.56 -11.43
N ALA A 172 -10.99 -31.16 -12.65
CA ALA A 172 -12.04 -31.79 -13.45
C ALA A 172 -11.56 -33.02 -14.27
N ALA A 173 -10.25 -33.11 -14.56
CA ALA A 173 -9.68 -34.17 -15.38
C ALA A 173 -9.36 -35.45 -14.59
N GLU A 174 -8.99 -35.36 -13.31
CA GLU A 174 -8.70 -36.54 -12.47
C GLU A 174 -9.95 -37.40 -12.18
N THR A 175 -11.15 -36.85 -12.32
CA THR A 175 -12.42 -37.61 -12.27
C THR A 175 -12.76 -38.40 -13.54
N SER A 176 -11.94 -38.34 -14.60
CA SER A 176 -12.30 -38.91 -15.92
C SER A 176 -11.31 -39.91 -16.52
N ALA A 177 -10.29 -40.34 -15.76
CA ALA A 177 -9.31 -41.33 -16.20
C ALA A 177 -9.25 -42.58 -15.30
N SER A 178 -10.37 -43.31 -15.19
CA SER A 178 -10.33 -44.78 -14.97
C SER A 178 -11.69 -45.39 -15.31
N GLY A 179 -11.77 -46.11 -16.43
CA GLY A 179 -13.06 -46.66 -16.88
C GLY A 179 -12.99 -47.54 -18.12
N GLU A 180 -12.03 -48.47 -18.20
CA GLU A 180 -12.19 -49.66 -19.05
C GLU A 180 -12.54 -50.87 -18.17
N ASN A 181 -13.81 -51.30 -18.19
CA ASN A 181 -14.15 -52.68 -18.54
C ASN A 181 -15.66 -52.87 -18.75
N ALA A 182 -15.98 -53.68 -19.75
CA ALA A 182 -17.31 -53.94 -20.29
C ALA A 182 -18.19 -54.84 -19.39
N SER A 183 -19.53 -54.71 -19.51
CA SER A 183 -20.45 -55.85 -19.74
C SER A 183 -21.95 -55.44 -19.74
N LEU A 184 -22.54 -55.54 -20.94
CA LEU A 184 -23.86 -56.12 -21.29
C LEU A 184 -25.18 -55.55 -20.72
N GLY A 185 -26.05 -55.13 -21.64
CA GLY A 185 -27.44 -55.61 -21.66
C GLY A 185 -28.53 -54.65 -22.13
N ALA A 186 -28.94 -54.79 -23.41
CA ALA A 186 -30.25 -54.46 -24.02
C ALA A 186 -30.75 -53.00 -23.95
N GLY A 187 -31.23 -52.34 -25.00
CA GLY A 187 -31.59 -52.72 -26.37
C GLY A 187 -32.64 -51.71 -26.86
N SER A 188 -32.54 -51.32 -28.14
CA SER A 188 -33.57 -50.63 -28.95
C SER A 188 -33.94 -49.19 -28.57
N SER A 189 -34.33 -48.28 -29.46
CA SER A 189 -34.03 -47.96 -30.86
C SER A 189 -34.90 -46.74 -31.20
N SER A 190 -34.40 -45.93 -32.13
CA SER A 190 -35.17 -45.12 -33.09
C SER A 190 -35.94 -43.87 -32.62
N GLY A 191 -35.88 -42.86 -33.48
CA GLY A 191 -37.09 -42.10 -33.82
C GLY A 191 -36.95 -40.60 -33.67
N GLY A 192 -36.62 -39.90 -34.75
CA GLY A 192 -36.62 -38.45 -34.82
C GLY A 192 -38.00 -37.83 -35.05
N GLY A 193 -37.98 -36.51 -35.23
CA GLY A 193 -38.87 -35.85 -36.18
C GLY A 193 -39.93 -34.91 -35.61
N LEU A 194 -39.89 -33.70 -36.16
CA LEU A 194 -41.01 -32.87 -36.62
C LEU A 194 -41.85 -32.05 -35.62
N ALA A 195 -41.63 -30.73 -35.72
CA ALA A 195 -42.53 -29.75 -36.35
C ALA A 195 -43.91 -29.42 -35.75
N ILE A 196 -44.02 -28.11 -35.45
CA ILE A 196 -45.11 -27.18 -35.78
C ILE A 196 -46.52 -27.51 -35.24
N ARG A 197 -47.07 -26.59 -34.42
CA ARG A 197 -48.31 -25.88 -34.76
C ARG A 197 -48.62 -24.64 -33.93
N LYS A 198 -49.12 -23.67 -34.70
CA LYS A 198 -49.77 -22.37 -34.43
C LYS A 198 -51.08 -22.49 -33.64
N GLY A 199 -51.40 -21.42 -32.92
CA GLY A 199 -52.76 -20.92 -32.57
C GLY A 199 -52.57 -19.76 -31.59
N SER A 200 -52.72 -18.47 -31.91
CA SER A 200 -53.82 -17.67 -32.48
C SER A 200 -55.04 -17.52 -31.58
N GLY A 201 -55.27 -16.27 -31.13
CA GLY A 201 -56.48 -15.73 -30.50
C GLY A 201 -56.08 -14.79 -29.35
N GLY A 202 -56.40 -13.49 -29.29
CA GLY A 202 -57.30 -12.65 -30.07
C GLY A 202 -58.14 -11.77 -29.11
N GLY A 203 -58.04 -10.43 -29.25
CA GLY A 203 -58.98 -9.43 -28.70
C GLY A 203 -58.58 -8.80 -27.35
N GLY A 204 -58.69 -7.49 -27.10
CA GLY A 204 -59.15 -6.34 -27.89
C GLY A 204 -59.37 -5.11 -26.99
N GLY A 205 -59.42 -3.92 -27.61
CA GLY A 205 -59.89 -2.61 -27.08
C GLY A 205 -58.93 -1.91 -26.10
N GLY A 206 -58.41 -0.68 -26.33
CA GLY A 206 -59.05 0.60 -26.70
C GLY A 206 -59.04 1.49 -25.43
N GLY A 207 -58.70 2.77 -25.36
CA GLY A 207 -58.39 3.87 -26.27
C GLY A 207 -58.59 5.19 -25.49
N GLY A 208 -57.85 6.27 -25.84
CA GLY A 208 -58.04 7.67 -25.39
C GLY A 208 -57.17 8.09 -24.20
N SER A 209 -56.16 8.97 -24.27
CA SER A 209 -56.06 10.36 -24.78
C SER A 209 -56.86 11.39 -23.98
N SER A 210 -56.17 12.22 -23.18
CA SER A 210 -56.43 13.65 -23.09
C SER A 210 -55.26 14.43 -22.45
N SER A 211 -55.00 15.56 -23.08
CA SER A 211 -53.98 16.59 -22.90
C SER A 211 -54.37 17.71 -21.92
N GLY A 212 -53.34 18.44 -21.46
CA GLY A 212 -53.40 19.84 -20.98
C GLY A 212 -53.30 19.98 -19.45
N GLY A 213 -52.52 20.88 -18.86
CA GLY A 213 -51.63 21.93 -19.35
C GLY A 213 -51.23 22.86 -18.18
N SER A 214 -49.98 23.30 -18.18
CA SER A 214 -49.41 24.59 -17.73
C SER A 214 -49.47 25.10 -16.28
N GLY A 215 -48.27 25.52 -15.82
CA GLY A 215 -47.99 26.56 -14.81
C GLY A 215 -47.04 26.03 -13.71
N GLY A 216 -45.88 26.59 -13.37
CA GLY A 216 -45.15 27.79 -13.77
C GLY A 216 -44.17 28.16 -12.64
N GLY A 217 -42.95 28.62 -13.00
CA GLY A 217 -41.95 29.25 -12.10
C GLY A 217 -40.86 28.30 -11.58
N GLY A 218 -39.56 28.59 -11.63
CA GLY A 218 -38.81 29.71 -12.16
C GLY A 218 -37.32 29.35 -12.02
N ARG A 219 -36.55 29.45 -13.11
CA ARG A 219 -35.09 29.24 -13.15
C ARG A 219 -34.45 30.59 -13.44
N SER A 220 -33.52 31.03 -12.60
CA SER A 220 -32.69 32.20 -12.86
C SER A 220 -31.31 31.75 -13.34
N SER A 221 -31.00 32.05 -14.60
CA SER A 221 -29.64 32.12 -15.12
C SER A 221 -29.27 33.59 -15.23
N PHE A 222 -28.08 33.95 -14.74
CA PHE A 222 -27.46 35.24 -15.04
C PHE A 222 -26.25 34.99 -15.94
N SER A 223 -26.21 35.68 -17.09
CA SER A 223 -25.01 35.83 -17.90
C SER A 223 -24.86 37.28 -18.33
N GLY A 224 -23.61 37.77 -18.24
CA GLY A 224 -23.05 38.79 -19.13
C GLY A 224 -23.03 40.23 -18.63
N SER A 225 -21.84 40.72 -18.25
CA SER A 225 -21.18 41.77 -19.05
C SER A 225 -19.69 41.89 -18.73
N SER A 226 -18.94 41.93 -19.82
CA SER A 226 -17.51 42.13 -20.01
C SER A 226 -17.06 43.57 -19.74
N GLY A 227 -15.86 43.72 -19.16
CA GLY A 227 -15.09 44.96 -19.14
C GLY A 227 -13.60 44.66 -19.27
N SER A 228 -13.03 45.03 -20.40
CA SER A 228 -11.66 44.78 -20.85
C SER A 228 -10.68 45.82 -20.28
N SER A 229 -9.48 45.39 -19.87
CA SER A 229 -8.28 46.22 -19.96
C SER A 229 -7.01 45.37 -20.04
N SER A 230 -6.37 45.47 -21.19
CA SER A 230 -5.08 44.96 -21.60
C SER A 230 -3.89 45.75 -21.02
N GLY A 231 -2.74 45.09 -20.83
CA GLY A 231 -1.43 45.73 -21.09
C GLY A 231 -0.24 45.35 -20.20
N GLY A 232 0.72 44.59 -20.79
CA GLY A 232 2.17 44.59 -20.50
C GLY A 232 2.64 43.76 -19.29
N GLY A 233 3.56 42.78 -19.34
CA GLY A 233 4.50 42.34 -20.37
C GLY A 233 5.82 43.11 -20.34
N PHE A 234 6.87 42.62 -19.65
CA PHE A 234 8.34 42.74 -19.90
C PHE A 234 9.06 41.80 -18.89
N SER A 235 9.74 40.72 -19.26
CA SER A 235 11.04 40.52 -19.95
C SER A 235 12.30 40.88 -19.13
N SER A 236 13.11 39.83 -18.95
CA SER A 236 14.55 39.71 -18.68
C SER A 236 15.46 40.93 -18.94
N GLY A 237 16.42 41.13 -18.04
CA GLY A 237 17.61 41.95 -18.29
C GLY A 237 18.80 41.51 -17.43
N ALA A 238 19.76 40.82 -18.07
CA ALA A 238 21.10 40.61 -17.55
C ALA A 238 21.94 41.89 -17.77
N TYR A 239 22.79 42.25 -16.81
CA TYR A 239 23.96 43.10 -17.05
C TYR A 239 25.13 42.65 -16.17
N SER A 240 26.19 42.24 -16.86
CA SER A 240 27.55 42.13 -16.36
C SER A 240 28.26 43.48 -16.46
N GLY A 241 29.19 43.75 -15.55
CA GLY A 241 30.05 44.94 -15.58
C GLY A 241 31.02 44.98 -14.40
N ALA A 242 32.23 44.48 -14.64
CA ALA A 242 33.36 44.47 -13.71
C ALA A 242 33.95 45.88 -13.49
N SER A 243 34.58 46.11 -12.32
CA SER A 243 36.03 46.39 -12.21
C SER A 243 36.44 47.10 -10.91
N SER A 244 37.39 46.45 -10.22
CA SER A 244 38.60 46.98 -9.56
C SER A 244 38.54 47.95 -8.37
N GLY A 245 39.23 47.59 -7.29
CA GLY A 245 39.92 48.55 -6.42
C GLY A 245 40.29 48.06 -5.02
N VAL A 246 41.32 47.21 -4.91
CA VAL A 246 42.09 46.94 -3.66
C VAL A 246 43.21 47.99 -3.55
N PRO A 247 43.66 48.41 -2.34
CA PRO A 247 44.88 47.86 -1.72
C PRO A 247 44.78 47.72 -0.17
N SER A 248 45.11 46.58 0.45
CA SER A 248 46.43 46.10 0.97
C SER A 248 46.69 46.39 2.47
N SER A 249 46.79 45.31 3.26
CA SER A 249 47.71 44.94 4.39
C SER A 249 48.48 46.04 5.16
N SER A 250 48.76 45.98 6.48
CA SER A 250 49.36 44.88 7.27
C SER A 250 49.49 45.22 8.79
N SER A 251 49.43 44.17 9.64
CA SER A 251 50.23 43.88 10.86
C SER A 251 50.43 44.89 12.01
N GLY A 252 50.16 44.46 13.25
CA GLY A 252 50.89 44.90 14.47
C GLY A 252 50.12 44.82 15.80
N THR A 253 50.37 43.79 16.62
CA THR A 253 50.24 43.78 18.10
C THR A 253 51.51 44.43 18.74
N PRO A 254 51.68 44.68 20.08
CA PRO A 254 50.93 44.19 21.27
C PRO A 254 50.72 45.22 22.44
N GLY A 255 50.02 44.82 23.53
CA GLY A 255 50.28 45.35 24.88
C GLY A 255 49.11 45.40 25.89
N LYS A 256 49.04 44.40 26.80
CA LYS A 256 48.88 44.45 28.29
C LYS A 256 47.84 45.41 28.92
N GLU A 257 47.08 45.09 29.97
CA GLU A 257 47.28 44.17 31.11
C GLU A 257 45.94 43.87 31.85
N ASP A 258 45.80 42.60 32.27
CA ASP A 258 45.53 42.13 33.64
C ASP A 258 44.18 41.61 34.22
N HIS A 259 44.36 40.40 34.79
CA HIS A 259 43.69 39.62 35.85
C HIS A 259 42.36 38.88 35.54
N SER A 260 42.17 37.60 35.86
CA SER A 260 43.02 36.51 36.37
C SER A 260 42.21 35.21 36.34
N ALA A 261 42.82 34.12 35.85
CA ALA A 261 42.30 32.75 35.90
C ALA A 261 42.82 31.99 37.12
N PHE A 262 42.14 30.92 37.54
CA PHE A 262 42.82 29.79 38.19
C PHE A 262 42.13 28.44 37.93
N THR A 263 42.94 27.50 37.47
CA THR A 263 42.79 26.04 37.36
C THR A 263 44.11 25.45 37.89
N PRO A 264 44.37 24.13 37.81
CA PRO A 264 43.91 22.97 38.59
C PRO A 264 45.08 22.37 39.42
N GLY A 265 44.93 21.17 40.01
CA GLY A 265 46.07 20.47 40.62
C GLY A 265 45.83 18.97 40.89
N GLU A 266 46.55 18.12 40.14
CA GLU A 266 46.81 16.71 40.42
C GLU A 266 47.81 16.52 41.60
N THR A 267 47.82 15.36 42.26
CA THR A 267 48.98 14.44 42.30
C THR A 267 48.73 13.18 43.16
N ALA A 268 48.97 12.00 42.53
CA ALA A 268 49.68 10.76 42.97
C ALA A 268 49.51 10.23 44.43
N SER A 269 49.43 8.93 44.77
CA SER A 269 50.19 7.75 44.31
C SER A 269 49.74 6.43 44.99
N LYS A 270 49.74 5.31 44.23
CA LYS A 270 50.07 3.87 44.54
C LYS A 270 49.90 3.27 45.95
N GLU A 271 49.20 2.12 46.08
CA GLU A 271 49.77 0.73 46.05
C GLU A 271 48.68 -0.37 46.18
N GLU A 272 49.06 -1.61 45.84
CA GLU A 272 48.30 -2.83 45.50
C GLU A 272 47.48 -3.53 46.60
N GLY A 273 46.50 -4.37 46.19
CA GLY A 273 45.88 -5.38 47.07
C GLY A 273 44.63 -6.12 46.52
N ASN A 274 44.83 -6.96 45.50
CA ASN A 274 44.09 -8.14 45.03
C ASN A 274 42.69 -8.58 45.60
N ARG A 275 41.90 -9.16 44.67
CA ARG A 275 40.86 -10.23 44.75
C ARG A 275 39.36 -9.91 44.80
N GLU A 276 38.72 -10.40 43.72
CA GLU A 276 37.48 -11.22 43.65
C GLU A 276 36.07 -10.58 43.72
N ASN A 277 35.47 -10.52 42.52
CA ASN A 277 34.25 -11.21 42.08
C ASN A 277 32.86 -10.52 42.16
N SER A 278 32.15 -10.65 41.04
CA SER A 278 30.68 -10.71 40.84
C SER A 278 29.87 -9.42 41.09
N THR A 279 28.87 -9.02 40.30
CA THR A 279 28.20 -9.54 39.09
C THR A 279 27.30 -8.41 38.58
N SER A 280 27.20 -8.21 37.27
CA SER A 280 26.09 -7.50 36.62
C SER A 280 25.48 -8.48 35.62
N GLU A 281 24.20 -8.79 35.81
CA GLU A 281 23.44 -9.65 34.90
C GLU A 281 22.93 -8.80 33.73
N GLU A 282 23.56 -8.98 32.56
CA GLU A 282 22.89 -8.88 31.27
C GLU A 282 22.28 -10.26 30.98
N ILE A 283 20.98 -10.31 30.67
CA ILE A 283 20.38 -11.48 30.01
C ILE A 283 20.31 -11.14 28.53
N ALA A 284 21.20 -11.79 27.77
CA ALA A 284 21.19 -11.81 26.32
C ALA A 284 20.22 -12.90 25.82
N ASP A 285 19.32 -12.52 24.92
CA ASP A 285 18.50 -13.46 24.15
C ASP A 285 19.40 -14.24 23.19
N VAL A 286 19.46 -15.56 23.38
CA VAL A 286 20.12 -16.51 22.48
C VAL A 286 19.06 -17.13 21.57
N GLU A 287 19.25 -16.98 20.26
CA GLU A 287 18.58 -17.77 19.24
C GLU A 287 19.10 -19.22 19.27
N GLU A 288 18.18 -20.18 19.28
CA GLU A 288 18.46 -21.60 19.05
C GLU A 288 17.51 -22.08 17.94
N ASP A 289 17.95 -21.96 16.68
CA ASP A 289 17.33 -22.64 15.53
C ASP A 289 18.17 -23.88 15.21
N SER A 290 17.69 -25.04 15.66
CA SER A 290 18.07 -26.32 15.06
C SER A 290 16.90 -27.29 15.17
N GLU A 291 16.17 -27.51 14.07
CA GLU A 291 15.35 -28.71 13.92
C GLU A 291 15.71 -29.46 12.64
N THR A 292 16.22 -30.65 12.90
CA THR A 292 16.46 -31.76 12.00
C THR A 292 15.16 -32.44 11.60
N GLU A 293 15.11 -32.87 10.34
CA GLU A 293 14.17 -33.81 9.73
C GLU A 293 13.81 -35.01 10.63
N ALA A 294 12.51 -35.32 10.76
CA ALA A 294 12.01 -36.66 11.06
C ALA A 294 10.60 -36.86 10.48
N GLU A 295 10.45 -37.98 9.77
CA GLU A 295 9.26 -38.45 9.06
C GLU A 295 8.05 -38.76 9.96
N GLY A 296 6.85 -38.63 9.37
CA GLY A 296 5.80 -39.65 9.45
C GLY A 296 4.79 -39.55 10.60
N SER A 297 3.66 -38.88 10.35
CA SER A 297 2.36 -39.42 10.78
C SER A 297 1.26 -38.97 9.81
N GLU A 298 0.55 -39.95 9.27
CA GLU A 298 -0.60 -39.76 8.38
C GLU A 298 -1.73 -39.08 9.15
N ALA A 299 -2.06 -37.84 8.77
CA ALA A 299 -3.27 -37.17 9.22
C ALA A 299 -4.39 -37.50 8.23
N GLU A 300 -5.27 -38.40 8.67
CA GLU A 300 -6.52 -38.77 8.02
C GLU A 300 -7.36 -37.52 7.75
N THR A 301 -7.38 -37.06 6.50
CA THR A 301 -8.14 -35.86 6.11
C THR A 301 -9.57 -36.30 5.82
N THR A 302 -10.43 -36.19 6.82
CA THR A 302 -11.87 -36.28 6.64
C THR A 302 -12.31 -35.11 5.77
N THR A 303 -12.87 -35.44 4.61
CA THR A 303 -13.43 -34.48 3.67
C THR A 303 -14.77 -34.03 4.24
N GLU A 304 -14.76 -32.94 5.01
CA GLU A 304 -15.99 -32.23 5.34
C GLU A 304 -16.55 -31.66 4.03
N GLU A 305 -17.75 -32.10 3.66
CA GLU A 305 -18.54 -31.49 2.60
C GLU A 305 -18.77 -30.01 2.99
N ILE A 306 -18.12 -29.08 2.27
CA ILE A 306 -18.35 -27.65 2.48
C ILE A 306 -19.77 -27.36 1.97
N GLU A 307 -20.70 -27.22 2.91
CA GLU A 307 -22.08 -26.81 2.64
C GLU A 307 -22.06 -25.39 2.07
N VAL A 308 -22.41 -25.24 0.80
CA VAL A 308 -22.47 -23.93 0.13
C VAL A 308 -23.74 -23.23 0.60
N LYS A 309 -23.60 -22.13 1.35
CA LYS A 309 -24.71 -21.31 1.81
C LYS A 309 -25.53 -20.76 0.64
N THR A 310 -26.83 -20.63 0.85
CA THR A 310 -27.74 -19.92 -0.04
C THR A 310 -27.58 -18.40 0.08
N GLU A 311 -28.01 -17.64 -0.94
CA GLU A 311 -28.01 -16.16 -0.89
C GLU A 311 -28.78 -15.62 0.32
N GLU A 312 -29.90 -16.26 0.68
CA GLU A 312 -30.70 -15.89 1.84
C GLU A 312 -29.96 -16.17 3.16
N GLU A 313 -29.10 -17.18 3.22
CA GLU A 313 -28.25 -17.47 4.37
C GLU A 313 -27.13 -16.44 4.50
N HIS A 314 -26.43 -16.15 3.41
CA HIS A 314 -25.40 -15.10 3.36
C HIS A 314 -25.96 -13.76 3.85
N GLN A 315 -27.13 -13.34 3.33
CA GLN A 315 -27.77 -12.10 3.76
C GLN A 315 -28.19 -12.12 5.23
N ARG A 316 -28.74 -13.24 5.72
CA ARG A 316 -29.16 -13.34 7.14
C ARG A 316 -27.98 -13.20 8.10
N ASP A 317 -26.84 -13.80 7.77
CA ASP A 317 -25.64 -13.75 8.59
C ASP A 317 -25.02 -12.35 8.55
N ALA A 318 -24.94 -11.73 7.36
CA ALA A 318 -24.50 -10.34 7.22
C ALA A 318 -25.39 -9.36 8.02
N ASP A 319 -26.72 -9.52 7.95
CA ASP A 319 -27.67 -8.71 8.72
C ASP A 319 -27.49 -8.88 10.24
N GLN A 320 -27.07 -10.07 10.69
CA GLN A 320 -26.73 -10.29 12.09
C GLN A 320 -25.49 -9.50 12.48
N VAL A 321 -24.41 -9.61 11.70
CA VAL A 321 -23.17 -8.86 11.94
C VAL A 321 -23.44 -7.36 11.98
N GLU A 322 -24.21 -6.82 11.03
CA GLU A 322 -24.55 -5.39 11.03
C GLU A 322 -25.29 -4.96 12.30
N ARG A 323 -26.27 -5.75 12.77
CA ARG A 323 -26.96 -5.45 14.03
C ARG A 323 -26.01 -5.43 15.22
N GLU A 324 -25.09 -6.40 15.31
CA GLU A 324 -24.10 -6.48 16.38
C GLU A 324 -23.14 -5.27 16.37
N LEU A 325 -22.72 -4.82 15.19
CA LEU A 325 -21.87 -3.63 15.04
C LEU A 325 -22.61 -2.33 15.43
N GLN A 326 -23.92 -2.27 15.24
CA GLN A 326 -24.76 -1.11 15.56
C GLN A 326 -25.18 -1.01 17.04
N GLU A 327 -24.77 -1.94 17.91
CA GLU A 327 -25.10 -1.92 19.34
C GLU A 327 -24.41 -0.76 20.11
N GLY A 328 -23.44 -0.10 19.49
CA GLY A 328 -22.68 1.01 20.07
C GLY A 328 -23.30 2.42 19.92
N LYS A 329 -22.51 3.44 20.31
CA LYS A 329 -22.82 4.86 20.09
C LYS A 329 -22.80 5.19 18.60
N ASN A 330 -21.83 4.62 17.89
CA ASN A 330 -21.67 4.77 16.45
C ASN A 330 -22.42 3.65 15.71
N ARG A 331 -23.12 4.03 14.66
CA ARG A 331 -23.93 3.12 13.82
C ARG A 331 -23.58 3.26 12.33
N ASN A 332 -22.40 3.79 12.05
CA ASN A 332 -21.97 4.14 10.70
C ASN A 332 -21.51 2.91 9.92
N THR A 333 -22.46 2.04 9.58
CA THR A 333 -22.23 0.79 8.85
C THR A 333 -22.80 0.84 7.43
N ALA A 334 -22.23 0.02 6.55
CA ALA A 334 -22.79 -0.28 5.23
C ALA A 334 -22.41 -1.70 4.81
N GLN A 335 -23.30 -2.39 4.11
CA GLN A 335 -23.00 -3.69 3.53
C GLN A 335 -22.66 -3.59 2.04
N TYR A 336 -21.78 -4.46 1.55
CA TYR A 336 -21.56 -4.65 0.12
C TYR A 336 -21.20 -6.10 -0.21
N THR A 337 -21.61 -6.54 -1.38
CA THR A 337 -21.28 -7.87 -1.91
C THR A 337 -20.03 -7.78 -2.78
N ALA A 338 -19.03 -8.59 -2.47
CA ALA A 338 -17.82 -8.70 -3.28
C ALA A 338 -18.04 -9.58 -4.52
N SER A 339 -17.10 -9.53 -5.46
CA SER A 339 -17.20 -10.25 -6.74
C SER A 339 -17.25 -11.78 -6.62
N ASN A 340 -16.85 -12.33 -5.46
CA ASN A 340 -16.93 -13.75 -5.13
C ASN A 340 -18.28 -14.14 -4.47
N GLY A 341 -19.20 -13.19 -4.27
CA GLY A 341 -20.50 -13.42 -3.64
C GLY A 341 -20.51 -13.26 -2.11
N GLU A 342 -19.35 -13.06 -1.48
CA GLU A 342 -19.30 -12.81 -0.02
C GLU A 342 -19.86 -11.42 0.30
N ILE A 343 -20.62 -11.33 1.40
CA ILE A 343 -21.13 -10.05 1.90
C ILE A 343 -20.24 -9.57 3.04
N TYR A 344 -19.73 -8.34 2.91
CA TYR A 344 -18.99 -7.67 3.96
C TYR A 344 -19.83 -6.56 4.59
N THR A 345 -19.72 -6.43 5.90
CA THR A 345 -20.24 -5.28 6.64
C THR A 345 -19.10 -4.34 6.96
N ALA A 346 -19.08 -3.19 6.30
CA ALA A 346 -18.14 -2.12 6.58
C ALA A 346 -18.63 -1.29 7.77
N PHE A 347 -17.71 -0.92 8.67
CA PHE A 347 -17.96 -0.06 9.82
C PHE A 347 -16.96 1.07 9.82
N PHE A 348 -17.44 2.30 9.74
CA PHE A 348 -16.60 3.51 9.68
C PHE A 348 -16.64 4.29 10.99
N VAL A 349 -15.58 5.06 11.23
CA VAL A 349 -15.47 6.01 12.34
C VAL A 349 -16.67 6.97 12.33
N GLN A 350 -17.10 7.39 13.52
CA GLN A 350 -18.20 8.34 13.70
C GLN A 350 -17.96 9.61 12.87
N GLY A 351 -18.98 10.08 12.16
CA GLY A 351 -18.90 11.30 11.34
C GLY A 351 -18.28 11.12 9.95
N VAL A 352 -17.68 9.95 9.64
CA VAL A 352 -17.13 9.67 8.30
C VAL A 352 -18.26 9.34 7.31
N HIS A 353 -18.29 10.00 6.16
CA HIS A 353 -19.16 9.61 5.06
C HIS A 353 -18.62 8.33 4.42
N ILE A 354 -19.44 7.27 4.42
CA ILE A 354 -19.06 5.99 3.81
C ILE A 354 -19.02 6.18 2.28
N PRO A 355 -17.86 5.98 1.63
CA PRO A 355 -17.76 6.05 0.17
C PRO A 355 -18.54 4.91 -0.48
N ASN A 356 -18.83 5.03 -1.78
CA ASN A 356 -19.37 3.89 -2.52
C ASN A 356 -18.31 2.80 -2.63
N LEU A 357 -18.44 1.75 -1.81
CA LEU A 357 -17.46 0.69 -1.61
C LEU A 357 -17.18 -0.18 -2.85
N LYS A 358 -17.96 -0.02 -3.93
CA LYS A 358 -17.71 -0.74 -5.18
C LYS A 358 -16.50 -0.19 -5.93
N SER A 359 -15.99 -1.00 -6.86
CA SER A 359 -14.93 -0.57 -7.77
C SER A 359 -15.46 0.48 -8.76
N THR A 360 -14.57 1.31 -9.33
CA THR A 360 -14.93 2.27 -10.38
C THR A 360 -15.47 1.60 -11.65
N GLU A 361 -15.05 0.36 -11.92
CA GLU A 361 -15.60 -0.46 -13.02
C GLU A 361 -17.07 -0.84 -12.79
N GLU A 362 -17.47 -0.99 -11.52
CA GLU A 362 -18.84 -1.24 -11.09
C GLU A 362 -19.62 0.04 -10.76
N GLY A 363 -19.04 1.21 -11.02
CA GLY A 363 -19.66 2.52 -10.76
C GLY A 363 -19.54 3.01 -9.30
N GLY A 364 -18.60 2.46 -8.53
CA GLY A 364 -18.21 2.94 -7.21
C GLY A 364 -17.00 3.87 -7.19
N ASP A 365 -16.47 4.12 -6.00
CA ASP A 365 -15.42 5.13 -5.77
C ASP A 365 -14.00 4.53 -5.73
N PHE A 366 -13.88 3.21 -5.59
CA PHE A 366 -12.58 2.56 -5.42
C PHE A 366 -11.94 2.18 -6.76
N ILE A 367 -10.77 2.76 -7.03
CA ILE A 367 -9.91 2.35 -8.12
C ILE A 367 -9.17 1.10 -7.68
N GLU A 368 -9.36 0.01 -8.42
CA GLU A 368 -8.71 -1.27 -8.17
C GLU A 368 -7.69 -1.59 -9.26
N ARG A 369 -6.51 -2.04 -8.85
CA ARG A 369 -5.42 -2.43 -9.74
C ARG A 369 -4.69 -3.63 -9.16
N GLU A 370 -4.17 -4.48 -10.04
CA GLU A 370 -3.24 -5.54 -9.67
C GLU A 370 -1.92 -5.30 -10.40
N ASP A 371 -0.83 -5.21 -9.64
CA ASP A 371 0.51 -5.07 -10.20
C ASP A 371 1.51 -5.88 -9.36
N SER A 372 2.41 -6.60 -10.03
CA SER A 372 3.58 -7.22 -9.39
C SER A 372 3.25 -8.17 -8.23
N GLY A 373 2.09 -8.82 -8.28
CA GLY A 373 1.62 -9.74 -7.24
C GLY A 373 1.01 -9.04 -6.02
N TYR A 374 0.68 -7.76 -6.13
CA TYR A 374 -0.05 -6.98 -5.15
C TYR A 374 -1.33 -6.41 -5.77
N PHE A 375 -2.37 -6.24 -4.97
CA PHE A 375 -3.51 -5.43 -5.34
C PHE A 375 -3.38 -4.04 -4.72
N THR A 376 -4.04 -3.08 -5.34
CA THR A 376 -4.24 -1.74 -4.80
C THR A 376 -5.69 -1.42 -4.96
N ARG A 377 -6.33 -0.96 -3.87
CA ARG A 377 -7.73 -0.54 -3.84
C ARG A 377 -7.78 0.78 -3.10
N MET A 378 -8.05 1.86 -3.82
CA MET A 378 -7.97 3.22 -3.28
C MET A 378 -9.10 4.11 -3.81
N ALA A 379 -9.61 4.99 -2.97
CA ALA A 379 -10.52 6.06 -3.36
C ALA A 379 -9.76 7.39 -3.42
N LYS A 380 -10.20 8.30 -4.29
CA LYS A 380 -9.63 9.64 -4.36
C LYS A 380 -9.94 10.44 -3.10
N PHE A 381 -9.08 11.36 -2.73
CA PHE A 381 -9.34 12.27 -1.63
C PHE A 381 -10.49 13.22 -1.96
N VAL A 382 -11.46 13.30 -1.06
CA VAL A 382 -12.58 14.25 -1.14
C VAL A 382 -12.68 14.96 0.21
N ARG A 383 -12.73 16.29 0.18
CA ARG A 383 -12.88 17.13 1.36
C ARG A 383 -14.28 17.01 1.97
N GLY A 384 -14.36 17.21 3.28
CA GLY A 384 -15.62 17.27 4.02
C GLY A 384 -16.30 15.92 4.19
N GLN A 385 -15.58 14.82 3.99
CA GLN A 385 -16.10 13.44 4.16
C GLN A 385 -15.89 12.89 5.57
N GLY A 386 -15.41 13.69 6.52
CA GLY A 386 -15.18 13.28 7.92
C GLY A 386 -13.92 12.44 8.16
N TYR A 387 -13.27 11.92 7.10
CA TYR A 387 -11.91 11.40 7.16
C TYR A 387 -10.90 12.47 6.73
N TYR A 388 -9.66 12.34 7.20
CA TYR A 388 -8.59 13.32 6.95
C TYR A 388 -7.33 12.63 6.45
N ASP A 389 -6.59 13.32 5.58
CA ASP A 389 -5.41 12.78 4.93
C ASP A 389 -4.31 13.83 4.78
N THR A 390 -3.72 14.22 5.90
CA THR A 390 -2.58 15.13 5.93
C THR A 390 -1.35 14.44 5.36
N ASN A 391 -0.82 14.98 4.26
CA ASN A 391 0.40 14.53 3.61
C ASN A 391 1.63 15.30 4.07
N LYS A 392 2.78 14.63 3.95
CA LYS A 392 4.10 15.25 4.04
C LYS A 392 4.39 16.07 2.78
N ALA A 393 5.54 16.74 2.76
CA ALA A 393 5.98 17.57 1.65
C ALA A 393 5.81 16.86 0.29
N ARG A 394 5.36 17.64 -0.70
CA ARG A 394 5.03 17.15 -2.04
C ARG A 394 6.22 16.46 -2.70
N ASN A 395 5.94 15.65 -3.71
CA ASN A 395 7.01 15.08 -4.49
C ASN A 395 7.87 16.18 -5.13
N GLY A 396 9.20 16.04 -5.03
CA GLY A 396 10.17 17.03 -5.51
C GLY A 396 10.39 18.25 -4.60
N GLU A 397 9.61 18.42 -3.51
CA GLU A 397 9.86 19.44 -2.50
C GLU A 397 10.86 18.98 -1.44
N ASN A 398 11.33 19.92 -0.60
CA ASN A 398 12.25 19.60 0.48
C ASN A 398 11.54 18.86 1.61
N LYS A 399 11.88 17.58 1.79
CA LYS A 399 11.35 16.70 2.84
C LYS A 399 12.15 16.72 4.14
N ASP A 400 13.23 17.49 4.24
CA ASP A 400 14.10 17.49 5.42
C ASP A 400 13.36 17.87 6.71
N VAL A 401 12.29 18.66 6.59
CA VAL A 401 11.46 19.08 7.73
C VAL A 401 10.60 17.92 8.23
N ASP A 402 9.97 17.16 7.34
CA ASP A 402 8.87 16.27 7.70
C ASP A 402 9.05 14.80 7.31
N ARG A 403 10.20 14.42 6.75
CA ARG A 403 10.54 13.05 6.30
C ARG A 403 10.05 11.94 7.25
N ASN A 404 10.27 12.12 8.55
CA ASN A 404 9.97 11.13 9.58
C ASN A 404 8.68 11.41 10.38
N LEU A 405 7.82 12.34 9.93
CA LEU A 405 6.69 12.87 10.70
C LEU A 405 5.34 12.18 10.45
N CYS A 406 5.32 10.90 10.04
CA CYS A 406 4.06 10.15 9.85
C CYS A 406 3.19 10.09 11.13
N PHE A 407 3.82 10.13 12.31
CA PHE A 407 3.13 10.23 13.59
C PHE A 407 2.44 11.58 13.82
N ALA A 408 3.02 12.67 13.32
CA ALA A 408 2.46 14.01 13.44
C ALA A 408 1.37 14.27 12.39
N THR A 409 1.50 13.74 11.18
CA THR A 409 0.42 13.76 10.18
C THR A 409 -0.79 12.98 10.68
N THR A 410 -0.58 11.78 11.21
CA THR A 410 -1.63 10.98 11.84
C THR A 410 -2.25 11.70 13.05
N ALA A 411 -1.44 12.32 13.91
CA ALA A 411 -1.96 13.11 15.03
C ALA A 411 -2.82 14.28 14.54
N SER A 412 -2.39 14.94 13.46
CA SER A 412 -3.16 16.02 12.83
C SER A 412 -4.50 15.53 12.31
N ASN A 413 -4.53 14.39 11.63
CA ASN A 413 -5.75 13.78 11.10
C ASN A 413 -6.77 13.48 12.19
N VAL A 414 -6.35 12.81 13.27
CA VAL A 414 -7.26 12.47 14.37
C VAL A 414 -7.68 13.71 15.18
N LEU A 415 -6.83 14.74 15.28
CA LEU A 415 -7.19 16.00 15.93
C LEU A 415 -8.19 16.81 15.09
N HIS A 416 -8.04 16.85 13.78
CA HIS A 416 -9.05 17.48 12.90
C HIS A 416 -10.42 16.85 13.08
N TRP A 417 -10.47 15.52 13.08
CA TRP A 417 -11.68 14.76 13.39
C TRP A 417 -12.21 15.07 14.80
N TYR A 418 -11.35 15.02 15.83
CA TYR A 418 -11.74 15.22 17.22
C TYR A 418 -12.34 16.61 17.44
N LEU A 419 -11.71 17.65 16.89
CA LEU A 419 -12.19 19.03 16.97
C LEU A 419 -13.53 19.20 16.24
N GLN A 420 -13.69 18.58 15.07
CA GLN A 420 -14.91 18.67 14.27
C GLN A 420 -16.09 17.95 14.93
N GLU A 421 -15.90 16.71 15.40
CA GLU A 421 -16.96 15.93 16.07
C GLU A 421 -17.38 16.55 17.41
N ASN A 422 -16.50 17.32 18.06
CA ASN A 422 -16.77 17.97 19.34
C ASN A 422 -16.92 19.49 19.21
N ARG A 423 -17.14 19.99 18.00
CA ARG A 423 -17.11 21.42 17.68
C ARG A 423 -18.05 22.25 18.54
N GLU A 424 -19.27 21.78 18.75
CA GLU A 424 -20.27 22.53 19.53
C GLU A 424 -19.82 22.73 20.98
N LYS A 425 -19.27 21.68 21.60
CA LYS A 425 -18.75 21.74 22.99
C LYS A 425 -17.55 22.68 23.09
N ILE A 426 -16.62 22.56 22.15
CA ILE A 426 -15.39 23.36 22.12
C ILE A 426 -15.73 24.83 21.82
N GLN A 427 -16.63 25.11 20.88
CA GLN A 427 -17.06 26.48 20.59
C GLN A 427 -17.77 27.11 21.79
N ALA A 428 -18.65 26.36 22.47
CA ALA A 428 -19.30 26.86 23.69
C ALA A 428 -18.30 27.19 24.80
N TYR A 429 -17.21 26.41 24.92
CA TYR A 429 -16.11 26.71 25.83
C TYR A 429 -15.40 28.01 25.45
N ILE A 430 -15.04 28.19 24.17
CA ILE A 430 -14.40 29.42 23.67
C ILE A 430 -15.31 30.64 23.90
N ASP A 431 -16.60 30.52 23.64
CA ASP A 431 -17.57 31.61 23.81
C ASP A 431 -17.68 32.05 25.28
N LEU A 432 -17.52 31.11 26.22
CA LEU A 432 -17.63 31.35 27.66
C LEU A 432 -16.33 31.83 28.30
N HIS A 433 -15.19 31.26 27.90
CA HIS A 433 -13.89 31.45 28.56
C HIS A 433 -12.91 32.32 27.76
N GLY A 434 -13.21 32.58 26.50
CA GLY A 434 -12.28 33.18 25.54
C GLY A 434 -11.48 32.12 24.80
N ASP A 435 -10.80 32.57 23.74
CA ASP A 435 -9.95 31.71 22.92
C ASP A 435 -8.63 31.38 23.62
N GLU A 436 -8.21 30.12 23.51
CA GLU A 436 -6.96 29.62 24.08
C GLU A 436 -5.83 29.77 23.06
N VAL A 437 -4.84 30.60 23.40
CA VAL A 437 -3.70 30.89 22.53
C VAL A 437 -2.42 30.37 23.17
N ARG A 438 -1.67 29.56 22.42
CA ARG A 438 -0.38 29.01 22.82
C ARG A 438 0.73 29.48 21.90
N ARG A 439 1.91 29.75 22.46
CA ARG A 439 3.08 30.14 21.68
C ARG A 439 3.97 28.94 21.43
N VAL A 440 4.26 28.66 20.16
CA VAL A 440 5.18 27.60 19.74
C VAL A 440 6.25 28.19 18.84
N GLY A 441 7.49 28.19 19.33
CA GLY A 441 8.58 28.89 18.67
C GLY A 441 8.31 30.40 18.59
N GLN A 442 8.24 30.93 17.37
CA GLN A 442 7.91 32.35 17.12
C GLN A 442 6.46 32.59 16.71
N GLU A 443 5.64 31.53 16.61
CA GLU A 443 4.25 31.61 16.17
C GLU A 443 3.29 31.49 17.36
N ASN A 444 2.09 32.07 17.21
CA ASN A 444 0.97 31.89 18.11
C ASN A 444 -0.09 31.04 17.42
N TYR A 445 -0.57 30.01 18.10
CA TYR A 445 -1.65 29.14 17.65
C TYR A 445 -2.86 29.35 18.54
N SER A 446 -4.04 29.43 17.91
CA SER A 446 -5.33 29.64 18.56
C SER A 446 -6.17 28.37 18.43
N LEU A 447 -6.89 28.03 19.50
CA LEU A 447 -7.88 26.95 19.47
C LEU A 447 -9.01 27.26 18.47
N GLN A 448 -9.48 28.50 18.43
CA GLN A 448 -10.48 28.96 17.46
C GLN A 448 -9.99 28.81 16.01
N ASP A 449 -8.73 29.11 15.72
CA ASP A 449 -8.15 28.96 14.38
C ASP A 449 -8.09 27.49 13.96
N PHE A 450 -7.69 26.59 14.86
CA PHE A 450 -7.75 25.15 14.60
C PHE A 450 -9.17 24.68 14.34
N LEU A 451 -10.14 25.14 15.13
CA LEU A 451 -11.55 24.80 14.97
C LEU A 451 -12.15 25.32 13.64
N ASN A 452 -11.65 26.46 13.15
CA ASN A 452 -12.06 27.05 11.88
C ASN A 452 -11.50 26.31 10.66
N GLN A 453 -10.39 25.59 10.80
CA GLN A 453 -9.77 24.81 9.72
C GLN A 453 -10.33 23.39 9.60
N SER A 454 -11.57 23.15 10.02
CA SER A 454 -12.18 21.82 10.21
C SER A 454 -12.20 20.86 9.00
N ASP A 455 -11.78 21.31 7.82
CA ASP A 455 -11.73 20.51 6.59
C ASP A 455 -10.52 20.93 5.73
N PRO A 456 -9.28 20.67 6.18
CA PRO A 456 -8.08 21.01 5.44
C PRO A 456 -7.98 20.20 4.14
N ASN A 457 -7.20 20.70 3.18
CA ASN A 457 -6.73 19.83 2.09
C ASN A 457 -5.49 19.04 2.54
N GLN A 458 -5.06 18.07 1.74
CA GLN A 458 -4.00 17.14 2.12
C GLN A 458 -2.66 17.81 2.46
N TRP A 459 -2.34 18.99 1.92
CA TRP A 459 -1.06 19.68 2.18
C TRP A 459 -1.19 20.96 3.01
N ASN A 460 -2.38 21.28 3.49
CA ASN A 460 -2.63 22.53 4.21
C ASN A 460 -3.38 22.25 5.51
N SER A 461 -2.62 21.78 6.50
CA SER A 461 -3.07 21.47 7.85
C SER A 461 -2.28 22.33 8.83
N THR A 462 -2.96 23.28 9.49
CA THR A 462 -2.38 24.17 10.50
C THR A 462 -1.97 23.37 11.74
N ILE A 463 -2.67 22.28 12.06
CA ILE A 463 -2.25 21.34 13.12
C ILE A 463 -0.93 20.67 12.75
N PHE A 464 -0.72 20.33 11.47
CA PHE A 464 0.54 19.76 11.03
C PHE A 464 1.66 20.79 10.98
N ASP A 465 1.39 22.03 10.57
CA ASP A 465 2.34 23.14 10.67
C ASP A 465 2.78 23.39 12.13
N TYR A 466 1.83 23.34 13.06
CA TYR A 466 2.09 23.36 14.50
C TYR A 466 3.06 22.25 14.92
N PHE A 467 2.82 21.00 14.51
CA PHE A 467 3.72 19.90 14.86
C PHE A 467 5.07 19.98 14.14
N LYS A 468 5.14 20.49 12.91
CA LYS A 468 6.42 20.72 12.21
C LYS A 468 7.30 21.72 12.96
N LEU A 469 6.74 22.71 13.65
CA LEU A 469 7.54 23.62 14.49
C LEU A 469 8.12 22.92 15.73
N ILE A 470 7.47 21.88 16.24
CA ILE A 470 7.89 21.17 17.46
C ILE A 470 8.84 20.03 17.13
N TYR A 471 8.56 19.28 16.06
CA TYR A 471 9.22 18.00 15.72
C TYR A 471 9.93 18.02 14.37
N GLY A 472 9.87 19.12 13.63
CA GLY A 472 10.54 19.26 12.34
C GLY A 472 12.01 18.92 12.44
N HIS A 473 12.54 18.28 11.38
CA HIS A 473 13.92 17.79 11.30
C HIS A 473 14.30 16.68 12.28
N SER A 474 13.33 16.08 12.98
CA SER A 474 13.61 14.92 13.83
C SER A 474 14.16 13.75 13.01
N ASP A 475 15.30 13.21 13.43
CA ASP A 475 15.89 11.99 12.88
C ASP A 475 15.18 10.72 13.39
N LYS A 476 14.32 10.86 14.40
CA LYS A 476 13.55 9.77 15.02
C LYS A 476 12.05 10.00 14.90
N GLY A 477 11.32 8.93 14.57
CA GLY A 477 9.87 8.90 14.71
C GLY A 477 9.45 8.96 16.19
N PHE A 478 8.22 9.42 16.43
CA PHE A 478 7.57 9.39 17.75
C PHE A 478 6.20 8.70 17.67
N TYR A 479 5.45 8.67 18.76
CA TYR A 479 4.12 8.04 18.83
C TYR A 479 3.00 9.07 18.69
N THR A 480 1.93 8.71 17.97
CA THR A 480 0.78 9.58 17.70
C THR A 480 0.04 10.00 18.97
N GLY A 481 -0.28 9.03 19.85
CA GLY A 481 -1.06 9.29 21.08
C GLY A 481 -0.52 10.44 21.94
N PRO A 482 0.75 10.39 22.37
CA PRO A 482 1.35 11.47 23.15
C PRO A 482 1.33 12.86 22.50
N LEU A 483 1.32 12.95 21.17
CA LEU A 483 1.18 14.24 20.47
C LEU A 483 -0.25 14.78 20.58
N VAL A 484 -1.24 13.89 20.53
CA VAL A 484 -2.65 14.24 20.77
C VAL A 484 -2.84 14.66 22.22
N ASP A 485 -2.26 13.94 23.18
CA ASP A 485 -2.31 14.32 24.61
C ASP A 485 -1.61 15.65 24.88
N LEU A 486 -0.49 15.93 24.21
CA LEU A 486 0.17 17.24 24.25
C LEU A 486 -0.81 18.31 23.75
N PHE A 487 -1.43 18.11 22.60
CA PHE A 487 -2.33 19.10 22.00
C PHE A 487 -3.56 19.36 22.89
N LEU A 488 -4.26 18.31 23.32
CA LEU A 488 -5.52 18.42 24.05
C LEU A 488 -5.30 18.82 25.51
N ASN A 489 -4.54 18.02 26.25
CA ASN A 489 -4.40 18.10 27.70
C ASN A 489 -3.11 18.80 28.14
N GLY A 490 -2.07 18.83 27.29
CA GLY A 490 -0.77 19.41 27.62
C GLY A 490 0.18 18.43 28.32
N TYR A 491 0.01 17.12 28.12
CA TYR A 491 1.00 16.14 28.58
C TYR A 491 2.32 16.32 27.82
N THR A 492 3.44 16.25 28.53
CA THR A 492 4.75 16.26 27.86
C THR A 492 5.02 14.91 27.20
N PRO A 493 5.27 14.84 25.89
CA PRO A 493 5.48 13.59 25.17
C PRO A 493 6.88 13.04 25.44
N LYS A 494 7.02 12.20 26.47
CA LYS A 494 8.29 11.59 26.89
C LYS A 494 8.38 10.08 26.60
N LYS A 495 7.24 9.40 26.47
CA LYS A 495 7.15 7.94 26.32
C LYS A 495 6.04 7.53 25.35
N PRO A 496 5.91 6.24 25.00
CA PRO A 496 5.02 5.80 23.93
C PRO A 496 3.51 6.00 24.14
N ALA A 497 3.08 6.14 25.40
CA ALA A 497 1.70 6.42 25.80
C ALA A 497 1.74 7.06 27.19
N ASN A 498 0.91 8.07 27.43
CA ASN A 498 0.78 8.69 28.75
C ASN A 498 -0.23 7.91 29.61
N VAL A 499 -0.08 8.05 30.92
CA VAL A 499 -1.05 7.74 31.97
C VAL A 499 -1.25 8.99 32.82
N GLU A 500 -2.31 9.04 33.61
CA GLU A 500 -2.67 10.22 34.39
C GLU A 500 -1.53 10.67 35.31
N GLU A 501 -0.79 9.72 35.90
CA GLU A 501 0.34 9.96 36.80
C GLU A 501 1.55 10.64 36.14
N ASP A 502 1.61 10.68 34.80
CA ASP A 502 2.70 11.38 34.10
C ASP A 502 2.50 12.90 34.06
N PHE A 503 1.33 13.39 34.47
CA PHE A 503 1.05 14.81 34.46
C PHE A 503 1.75 15.51 35.62
N GLU A 504 2.98 15.98 35.35
CA GLU A 504 3.75 16.78 36.32
C GLU A 504 3.32 18.24 36.28
N THR A 505 3.47 18.85 35.10
CA THR A 505 3.11 20.24 34.80
C THR A 505 2.70 20.30 33.34
N MET A 506 1.69 21.12 33.02
CA MET A 506 1.24 21.32 31.65
C MET A 506 2.38 21.82 30.76
N ASP A 507 2.59 21.17 29.62
CA ASP A 507 3.48 21.61 28.57
C ASP A 507 2.85 22.77 27.80
N GLU A 508 3.43 23.97 27.94
CA GLU A 508 2.90 25.22 27.38
C GLU A 508 2.85 25.23 25.84
N ARG A 509 3.49 24.27 25.17
CA ARG A 509 3.38 24.11 23.71
C ARG A 509 1.99 23.60 23.30
N GLY A 510 1.22 23.01 24.21
CA GLY A 510 -0.10 22.43 23.94
C GLY A 510 -1.12 22.75 25.03
N GLY A 511 -1.97 21.79 25.38
CA GLY A 511 -3.03 21.97 26.38
C GLY A 511 -4.09 22.97 25.94
N PHE A 512 -4.46 22.95 24.66
CA PHE A 512 -5.49 23.86 24.11
C PHE A 512 -6.87 23.58 24.71
N LEU A 513 -7.13 22.36 25.17
CA LEU A 513 -8.37 21.96 25.82
C LEU A 513 -8.17 21.62 27.31
N TYR A 514 -7.04 21.96 27.92
CA TYR A 514 -6.77 21.64 29.34
C TYR A 514 -7.86 22.22 30.27
N GLY A 515 -8.39 23.40 29.97
CA GLY A 515 -9.47 23.99 30.78
C GLY A 515 -10.79 23.19 30.74
N LEU A 516 -10.98 22.35 29.71
CA LEU A 516 -12.16 21.51 29.52
C LEU A 516 -11.92 20.05 29.96
N LEU A 517 -10.75 19.49 29.61
CA LEU A 517 -10.42 18.08 29.78
C LEU A 517 -9.52 17.80 31.00
N ARG A 518 -8.80 18.81 31.49
CA ARG A 518 -7.79 18.68 32.56
C ARG A 518 -6.79 17.55 32.27
N GLU A 519 -6.53 16.69 33.25
CA GLU A 519 -5.66 15.52 33.16
C GLU A 519 -6.34 14.30 32.51
N GLU A 520 -7.61 14.39 32.09
CA GLU A 520 -8.32 13.23 31.55
C GLU A 520 -7.90 12.92 30.11
N LEU A 521 -7.15 11.83 29.95
CA LEU A 521 -6.64 11.37 28.65
C LEU A 521 -7.77 10.90 27.72
N GLN A 522 -7.84 11.52 26.56
CA GLN A 522 -8.79 11.21 25.49
C GLN A 522 -8.27 10.13 24.52
N THR A 523 -7.09 9.60 24.82
CA THR A 523 -6.40 8.58 24.05
C THR A 523 -6.38 7.27 24.82
N ASP A 524 -6.42 6.16 24.10
CA ASP A 524 -6.12 4.82 24.62
C ASP A 524 -5.15 4.12 23.67
N VAL A 525 -4.26 3.28 24.21
CA VAL A 525 -3.41 2.40 23.42
C VAL A 525 -3.63 0.95 23.82
N THR A 526 -3.84 0.08 22.84
CA THR A 526 -3.91 -1.37 23.08
C THR A 526 -2.50 -1.93 23.14
N GLU A 527 -2.04 -2.36 24.32
CA GLU A 527 -0.67 -2.85 24.54
C GLU A 527 -0.40 -4.23 23.92
N SER A 528 -1.40 -5.11 23.90
CA SER A 528 -1.34 -6.42 23.25
C SER A 528 -2.69 -6.75 22.63
N PHE A 529 -2.69 -7.02 21.34
CA PHE A 529 -3.90 -7.40 20.59
C PHE A 529 -3.76 -8.75 19.87
N ARG A 530 -2.81 -9.59 20.31
CA ARG A 530 -2.72 -10.97 19.84
C ARG A 530 -4.01 -11.70 20.22
N GLY A 531 -4.78 -12.11 19.21
CA GLY A 531 -6.07 -12.77 19.40
C GLY A 531 -7.26 -11.86 19.65
N SER A 532 -7.06 -10.58 20.02
CA SER A 532 -8.15 -9.63 20.31
C SER A 532 -8.32 -8.53 19.27
N PHE A 533 -7.38 -8.34 18.33
CA PHE A 533 -7.38 -7.19 17.41
C PHE A 533 -8.70 -6.93 16.67
N SER A 534 -9.38 -7.99 16.22
CA SER A 534 -10.70 -7.86 15.56
C SER A 534 -11.73 -7.21 16.49
N GLU A 535 -11.78 -7.68 17.74
CA GLU A 535 -12.72 -7.20 18.75
C GLU A 535 -12.33 -5.83 19.28
N ASP A 536 -11.03 -5.52 19.40
CA ASP A 536 -10.56 -4.20 19.81
C ASP A 536 -10.95 -3.12 18.77
N VAL A 537 -10.75 -3.40 17.48
CA VAL A 537 -11.19 -2.51 16.40
C VAL A 537 -12.71 -2.34 16.42
N LYS A 538 -13.45 -3.45 16.54
CA LYS A 538 -14.92 -3.43 16.65
C LYS A 538 -15.39 -2.57 17.82
N TYR A 539 -14.83 -2.79 19.01
CA TYR A 539 -15.16 -2.06 20.23
C TYR A 539 -14.94 -0.55 20.07
N HIS A 540 -13.78 -0.14 19.57
CA HIS A 540 -13.47 1.28 19.44
C HIS A 540 -14.31 1.97 18.35
N LEU A 541 -14.58 1.30 17.23
CA LEU A 541 -15.49 1.82 16.22
C LEU A 541 -16.92 1.96 16.76
N ALA A 542 -17.42 0.97 17.51
CA ALA A 542 -18.72 1.02 18.16
C ALA A 542 -18.82 2.13 19.22
N ALA A 543 -17.72 2.42 19.93
CA ALA A 543 -17.62 3.55 20.84
C ALA A 543 -17.61 4.92 20.12
N GLY A 544 -17.43 4.93 18.81
CA GLY A 544 -17.36 6.14 17.98
C GLY A 544 -16.00 6.82 17.98
N HIS A 545 -14.92 6.06 18.22
CA HIS A 545 -13.57 6.58 18.26
C HIS A 545 -12.95 6.64 16.85
N ALA A 546 -12.10 7.63 16.59
CA ALA A 546 -11.11 7.55 15.52
C ALA A 546 -9.94 6.66 15.93
N LEU A 547 -9.25 6.08 14.95
CA LEU A 547 -8.20 5.09 15.19
C LEU A 547 -6.94 5.42 14.41
N CYS A 548 -5.80 4.93 14.90
CA CYS A 548 -4.60 4.81 14.09
C CYS A 548 -3.86 3.51 14.39
N ILE A 549 -3.15 2.99 13.40
CA ILE A 549 -2.38 1.77 13.52
C ILE A 549 -0.92 2.03 13.22
N SER A 550 -0.03 1.49 14.06
CA SER A 550 1.39 1.39 13.73
C SER A 550 1.72 0.00 13.22
N TYR A 551 2.57 -0.09 12.20
CA TYR A 551 3.00 -1.35 11.62
C TYR A 551 4.47 -1.31 11.22
N LYS A 552 5.06 -2.49 11.01
CA LYS A 552 6.46 -2.64 10.62
C LYS A 552 6.60 -3.24 9.22
N PRO A 553 6.84 -2.41 8.19
CA PRO A 553 7.18 -2.89 6.84
C PRO A 553 8.49 -3.66 6.80
N SER A 554 9.43 -3.32 7.69
CA SER A 554 10.72 -4.01 7.83
C SER A 554 11.16 -4.01 9.30
N LYS A 555 12.20 -4.79 9.64
CA LYS A 555 12.73 -4.84 11.02
C LYS A 555 13.22 -3.46 11.51
N ALA A 556 13.72 -2.62 10.61
CA ALA A 556 14.35 -1.34 10.93
C ALA A 556 13.42 -0.12 10.75
N TYR A 557 12.22 -0.31 10.20
CA TYR A 557 11.29 0.78 9.88
C TYR A 557 9.92 0.52 10.50
N SER A 558 9.38 1.55 11.14
CA SER A 558 8.01 1.58 11.65
C SER A 558 7.27 2.71 10.95
N HIS A 559 6.00 2.46 10.65
CA HIS A 559 5.11 3.45 10.05
C HIS A 559 3.81 3.53 10.84
N VAL A 560 3.07 4.62 10.66
CA VAL A 560 1.76 4.82 11.27
C VAL A 560 0.83 5.49 10.28
N VAL A 561 -0.41 5.01 10.25
CA VAL A 561 -1.48 5.47 9.36
C VAL A 561 -2.76 5.69 10.16
N SER A 562 -3.62 6.57 9.66
CA SER A 562 -4.95 6.79 10.26
C SER A 562 -5.89 5.68 9.79
N LEU A 563 -6.72 5.13 10.65
CA LEU A 563 -7.69 4.08 10.32
C LEU A 563 -9.11 4.65 10.47
N TRP A 564 -9.85 4.67 9.37
CA TRP A 564 -11.16 5.31 9.25
C TRP A 564 -12.33 4.35 9.10
N GLY A 565 -12.06 3.11 8.72
CA GLY A 565 -13.08 2.07 8.67
C GLY A 565 -12.49 0.67 8.62
N ALA A 566 -13.37 -0.32 8.73
CA ALA A 566 -13.03 -1.73 8.75
C ALA A 566 -14.12 -2.55 8.06
N ASP A 567 -13.72 -3.62 7.36
CA ASP A 567 -14.64 -4.63 6.82
C ASP A 567 -14.67 -5.86 7.73
N PHE A 568 -15.87 -6.30 8.05
CA PHE A 568 -16.15 -7.55 8.76
C PHE A 568 -16.84 -8.54 7.82
N ASP A 569 -16.40 -9.79 7.84
CA ASP A 569 -17.07 -10.88 7.14
C ASP A 569 -18.37 -11.30 7.83
N GLU A 570 -19.11 -12.24 7.23
CA GLU A 570 -20.38 -12.76 7.76
C GLU A 570 -20.25 -13.47 9.12
N SER A 571 -19.02 -13.78 9.56
CA SER A 571 -18.75 -14.30 10.90
C SER A 571 -18.48 -13.19 11.92
N GLY A 572 -18.47 -11.93 11.49
CA GLY A 572 -18.16 -10.77 12.32
C GLY A 572 -16.66 -10.61 12.57
N LYS A 573 -15.80 -11.24 11.76
CA LYS A 573 -14.34 -11.15 11.86
C LYS A 573 -13.80 -10.05 10.96
N LEU A 574 -12.86 -9.26 11.48
CA LEU A 574 -12.16 -8.23 10.74
C LEU A 574 -11.33 -8.84 9.59
N VAL A 575 -11.60 -8.42 8.36
CA VAL A 575 -10.93 -8.90 7.13
C VAL A 575 -10.29 -7.79 6.32
N GLY A 576 -10.64 -6.52 6.56
CA GLY A 576 -10.10 -5.39 5.84
C GLY A 576 -10.16 -4.09 6.63
N ILE A 577 -9.35 -3.10 6.24
CA ILE A 577 -9.29 -1.77 6.84
C ILE A 577 -9.16 -0.70 5.78
N TYR A 578 -9.73 0.48 6.07
CA TYR A 578 -9.63 1.69 5.26
C TYR A 578 -8.77 2.71 5.99
N VAL A 579 -7.66 3.12 5.37
CA VAL A 579 -6.65 3.99 5.98
C VAL A 579 -6.33 5.19 5.12
N THR A 580 -5.78 6.23 5.72
CA THR A 580 -5.08 7.30 5.00
C THR A 580 -3.60 7.31 5.40
N ASP A 581 -2.72 7.56 4.42
CA ASP A 581 -1.27 7.45 4.60
C ASP A 581 -0.56 8.71 4.09
N SER A 582 0.19 9.35 4.98
CA SER A 582 0.93 10.57 4.66
C SER A 582 2.11 10.40 3.68
N ASP A 583 2.40 9.17 3.25
CA ASP A 583 3.44 8.80 2.28
C ASP A 583 2.92 8.55 0.86
N ASP A 584 1.65 8.84 0.57
CA ASP A 584 0.99 8.55 -0.71
C ASP A 584 1.73 9.10 -1.95
N GLN A 585 2.32 10.28 -1.84
CA GLN A 585 3.11 10.92 -2.91
C GLN A 585 4.41 10.16 -3.29
N ASP A 586 4.92 9.31 -2.41
CA ASP A 586 6.20 8.61 -2.61
C ASP A 586 6.04 7.29 -3.37
N GLU A 587 4.81 6.83 -3.53
CA GLU A 587 4.51 5.55 -4.18
C GLU A 587 4.53 5.63 -5.70
N THR A 588 4.16 6.78 -6.27
CA THR A 588 3.97 6.92 -7.74
C THR A 588 4.98 7.87 -8.40
N GLY A 589 5.68 8.71 -7.62
CA GLY A 589 6.49 9.79 -8.17
C GLY A 589 5.66 10.92 -8.80
N GLU A 590 4.36 10.93 -8.57
CA GLU A 590 3.43 12.03 -8.83
C GLU A 590 2.80 12.46 -7.49
N ASP A 591 2.03 13.55 -7.46
CA ASP A 591 1.19 13.91 -6.30
C ASP A 591 -0.24 13.40 -6.55
N PRO A 592 -0.53 12.10 -6.41
CA PRO A 592 -1.88 11.60 -6.63
C PRO A 592 -2.79 12.08 -5.49
N GLU A 593 -4.00 12.53 -5.82
CA GLU A 593 -5.06 12.81 -4.83
C GLU A 593 -5.63 11.49 -4.29
N VAL A 594 -4.77 10.62 -3.75
CA VAL A 594 -5.18 9.40 -3.05
C VAL A 594 -5.78 9.81 -1.71
N GLY A 595 -6.87 9.19 -1.30
CA GLY A 595 -7.46 9.38 0.03
C GLY A 595 -7.49 8.06 0.78
N LEU A 596 -8.65 7.39 0.76
CA LEU A 596 -8.79 6.11 1.46
C LEU A 596 -8.11 4.98 0.69
N LYS A 597 -7.22 4.26 1.35
CA LYS A 597 -6.60 3.00 0.90
C LYS A 597 -7.21 1.83 1.64
N TYR A 598 -7.50 0.75 0.92
CA TYR A 598 -7.96 -0.50 1.50
C TYR A 598 -6.83 -1.52 1.57
N TYR A 599 -6.68 -2.14 2.74
CA TYR A 599 -5.79 -3.28 2.96
C TYR A 599 -6.56 -4.46 3.55
N ARG A 600 -6.20 -5.68 3.15
CA ARG A 600 -6.68 -6.90 3.79
C ARG A 600 -6.00 -7.05 5.15
N ILE A 601 -6.74 -7.51 6.14
CA ILE A 601 -6.21 -8.01 7.40
C ILE A 601 -6.10 -9.53 7.34
N THR A 602 -4.90 -10.04 7.61
CA THR A 602 -4.63 -11.48 7.72
C THR A 602 -4.06 -11.79 9.10
N TYR A 603 -4.32 -12.99 9.61
CA TYR A 603 -3.87 -13.40 10.94
C TYR A 603 -2.87 -14.56 10.85
N ARG A 604 -1.77 -14.49 11.60
CA ARG A 604 -0.81 -15.58 11.76
C ARG A 604 -0.39 -15.72 13.20
N ASN A 605 -0.55 -16.91 13.77
CA ASN A 605 -0.35 -17.14 15.21
C ASN A 605 -1.07 -16.05 16.03
N GLU A 606 -2.30 -15.72 15.61
CA GLU A 606 -3.18 -14.69 16.20
C GLU A 606 -2.68 -13.24 16.10
N TRP A 607 -1.55 -12.99 15.42
CA TRP A 607 -1.07 -11.65 15.12
C TRP A 607 -1.72 -11.10 13.84
N PRO A 608 -2.21 -9.85 13.85
CA PRO A 608 -2.75 -9.21 12.67
C PRO A 608 -1.66 -8.62 11.76
N TYR A 609 -1.87 -8.76 10.46
CA TYR A 609 -1.01 -8.24 9.41
C TYR A 609 -1.82 -7.48 8.37
N MET A 610 -1.34 -6.28 8.03
CA MET A 610 -1.84 -5.50 6.92
C MET A 610 -1.22 -6.01 5.62
N ASN A 611 -2.06 -6.42 4.68
CA ASN A 611 -1.64 -7.20 3.52
C ASN A 611 -2.34 -6.73 2.25
N ASN A 612 -1.55 -6.45 1.22
CA ASN A 612 -2.02 -6.18 -0.14
C ASN A 612 -1.43 -7.17 -1.16
N SER A 613 -0.75 -8.23 -0.70
CA SER A 613 -0.21 -9.27 -1.57
C SER A 613 -1.31 -10.21 -2.04
N LEU A 614 -1.32 -10.50 -3.35
CA LEU A 614 -2.13 -11.54 -3.97
C LEU A 614 -1.60 -12.95 -3.62
N SER A 615 -0.34 -13.07 -3.24
CA SER A 615 0.25 -14.35 -2.81
C SER A 615 -0.13 -14.67 -1.37
N PRO A 616 -0.68 -15.87 -1.09
CA PRO A 616 -0.99 -16.31 0.28
C PRO A 616 0.27 -16.58 1.12
N LYS A 617 1.43 -16.73 0.47
CA LYS A 617 2.72 -16.99 1.13
C LYS A 617 3.32 -15.73 1.76
N ARG A 618 2.95 -14.53 1.29
CA ARG A 618 3.48 -13.26 1.82
C ARG A 618 2.61 -12.77 2.97
N ASN A 619 3.27 -12.42 4.06
CA ASN A 619 2.59 -12.16 5.32
C ASN A 619 2.05 -10.73 5.41
N GLY A 620 2.49 -9.82 4.54
CA GLY A 620 2.25 -8.39 4.71
C GLY A 620 3.06 -7.82 5.88
N SER A 621 2.61 -6.67 6.39
CA SER A 621 3.28 -5.95 7.48
C SER A 621 2.58 -6.20 8.81
N ARG A 622 3.33 -6.60 9.83
CA ARG A 622 2.77 -6.85 11.17
C ARG A 622 2.29 -5.54 11.78
N ILE A 623 1.03 -5.50 12.22
CA ILE A 623 0.51 -4.40 13.02
C ILE A 623 1.08 -4.54 14.44
N THR A 624 1.59 -3.45 14.99
CA THR A 624 2.30 -3.42 16.27
C THR A 624 1.62 -2.58 17.33
N LYS A 625 0.75 -1.62 16.95
CA LYS A 625 -0.03 -0.80 17.89
C LYS A 625 -1.38 -0.43 17.28
N LEU A 626 -2.39 -0.31 18.14
CA LEU A 626 -3.67 0.32 17.87
C LEU A 626 -3.83 1.45 18.90
N HIS A 627 -4.08 2.66 18.42
CA HIS A 627 -4.48 3.78 19.27
C HIS A 627 -5.91 4.16 18.94
N SER A 628 -6.68 4.53 19.96
CA SER A 628 -8.03 5.08 19.81
C SER A 628 -8.13 6.47 20.41
N PHE A 629 -9.00 7.28 19.81
CA PHE A 629 -9.20 8.68 20.12
C PHE A 629 -10.70 8.94 20.20
N GLY A 630 -11.18 9.40 21.35
CA GLY A 630 -12.61 9.62 21.55
C GLY A 630 -12.86 10.57 22.71
N TRP A 631 -13.98 11.29 22.65
CA TRP A 631 -14.41 12.13 23.76
C TRP A 631 -14.85 11.26 24.94
N LYS A 632 -14.14 11.36 26.05
CA LYS A 632 -14.50 10.79 27.36
C LYS A 632 -15.15 11.89 28.20
N GLU A 633 -16.27 11.56 28.82
CA GLU A 633 -17.13 12.52 29.55
C GLU A 633 -16.73 12.70 31.01
#